data_AF-A0A2I0T0E7-F1
#
_entry.id   AF-A0A2I0T0E7-F1
#
_cell.length_a   1.000
_cell.length_b   1.000
_cell.length_c   1.000
_cell.angle_alpha   90.00
_cell.angle_beta   90.00
_cell.angle_gamma   90.00
#
_symmetry.space_group_name_H-M   'P 1'
#
loop_
_entity.id
_entity.type
_entity.pdbx_description
1 polymer ?
#
loop_
_entity_poly.entity_id
_entity_poly.type
_entity_poly.pdbx_seq_one_letter_code
_entity_poly.pdbx_strand_id
1 'polypeptide(L)'
;MGLDTATVEWTRPPWRDVAMAIKVCAGTLNGLSVTGDAQHQYQTLHKMYNNCEIVMGNLEIVLIDHTQDLSFLQTIREVTGYILIAMNVFSSLPLQNLRVIRGTQFYEEKYALFVLLNYNPNTTHALRQLGLNQLTE
;
A
#
# COMPACT_ATOMS: atom_id res chain seq x y z
N MET A 1 45.68 9.88 -46.83
CA MET A 1 44.55 10.82 -46.89
C MET A 1 43.30 9.97 -47.00
N GLY A 2 42.64 9.53 -45.93
CA GLY A 2 42.39 10.16 -44.64
C GLY A 2 41.10 10.96 -44.72
N LEU A 3 39.99 10.38 -44.28
CA LEU A 3 38.90 10.98 -43.50
C LEU A 3 37.80 9.91 -43.27
N ASP A 4 37.89 9.25 -42.11
CA ASP A 4 36.78 8.50 -41.51
C ASP A 4 35.66 9.48 -41.14
N THR A 5 34.43 9.20 -41.55
CA THR A 5 33.24 9.91 -41.07
C THR A 5 32.77 9.22 -39.80
N ALA A 6 33.30 9.68 -38.66
CA ALA A 6 32.77 9.30 -37.35
C ALA A 6 31.37 9.92 -37.18
N THR A 7 30.35 9.08 -37.18
CA THR A 7 29.03 9.43 -36.65
C THR A 7 29.19 9.75 -35.17
N VAL A 8 28.94 11.01 -34.80
CA VAL A 8 28.95 11.48 -33.41
C VAL A 8 27.81 10.80 -32.66
N GLU A 9 28.14 9.75 -31.91
CA GLU A 9 27.28 9.18 -30.88
C GLU A 9 27.29 10.15 -29.69
N TRP A 10 26.21 10.92 -29.53
CA TRP A 10 25.97 11.66 -28.30
C TRP A 10 25.75 10.65 -27.17
N THR A 11 26.79 10.40 -26.38
CA THR A 11 26.70 9.62 -25.15
C THR A 11 25.68 10.30 -24.24
N ARG A 12 24.54 9.63 -24.02
CA ARG A 12 23.53 10.12 -23.07
C ARG A 12 24.17 10.14 -21.68
N PRO A 13 24.01 11.22 -20.89
CA PRO A 13 24.54 11.25 -19.53
C PRO A 13 23.95 10.09 -18.71
N PRO A 14 24.74 9.44 -17.82
CA PRO A 14 24.33 8.24 -17.06
C PRO A 14 23.13 8.46 -16.10
N TRP A 15 22.67 9.70 -15.95
CA TRP A 15 21.56 10.09 -15.07
C TRP A 15 20.20 10.15 -15.79
N ARG A 16 20.17 10.06 -17.12
CA ARG A 16 18.93 10.21 -17.91
C ARG A 16 18.01 8.98 -17.87
N ASP A 17 18.46 7.88 -17.28
CA ASP A 17 17.71 6.62 -17.21
C ASP A 17 17.18 6.28 -15.80
N VAL A 18 17.38 7.13 -14.79
CA VAL A 18 16.77 6.92 -13.46
C VAL A 18 15.43 7.65 -13.37
N ALA A 19 14.49 7.32 -14.26
CA ALA A 19 13.10 7.38 -13.86
C ALA A 19 12.93 6.29 -12.80
N MET A 20 12.77 6.67 -11.53
CA MET A 20 12.43 5.71 -10.47
C MET A 20 11.22 4.90 -10.93
N ALA A 21 11.44 3.62 -11.24
CA ALA A 21 10.38 2.76 -11.75
C ALA A 21 9.33 2.59 -10.64
N ILE A 22 8.12 3.07 -10.89
CA ILE A 22 7.01 2.99 -9.94
C ILE A 22 6.78 1.51 -9.61
N LYS A 23 6.84 1.16 -8.31
CA LYS A 23 6.59 -0.22 -7.90
C LYS A 23 5.09 -0.49 -7.77
N VAL A 24 4.62 -1.45 -8.54
CA VAL A 24 3.22 -1.89 -8.57
C VAL A 24 3.10 -3.26 -7.91
N CYS A 25 2.04 -3.46 -7.10
CA CYS A 25 1.76 -4.75 -6.46
C CYS A 25 0.28 -5.13 -6.66
N ALA A 26 0.00 -6.42 -6.70
CA ALA A 26 -1.37 -6.90 -6.72
C ALA A 26 -2.01 -6.76 -5.32
N GLY A 27 -3.27 -6.36 -5.28
CA GLY A 27 -4.12 -6.34 -4.09
C GLY A 27 -4.73 -7.71 -3.78
N THR A 28 -5.64 -7.73 -2.80
CA THR A 28 -6.38 -8.93 -2.38
C THR A 28 -7.90 -8.79 -2.60
N LEU A 29 -8.63 -9.89 -2.43
CA LEU A 29 -10.10 -9.93 -2.44
C LEU A 29 -10.59 -10.99 -1.43
N ASN A 30 -10.09 -10.91 -0.20
CA ASN A 30 -10.40 -11.85 0.88
C ASN A 30 -11.52 -11.31 1.79
N GLY A 31 -11.79 -10.00 1.78
CA GLY A 31 -12.71 -9.35 2.70
C GLY A 31 -12.29 -9.57 4.17
N LEU A 32 -13.19 -10.14 4.97
CA LEU A 32 -12.92 -10.50 6.37
C LEU A 32 -12.39 -11.93 6.55
N SER A 33 -12.19 -12.67 5.46
CA SER A 33 -11.62 -14.02 5.52
C SER A 33 -10.13 -13.97 5.81
N VAL A 34 -9.68 -14.68 6.83
CA VAL A 34 -8.27 -14.73 7.27
C VAL A 34 -7.76 -16.16 7.29
N THR A 35 -6.46 -16.31 7.06
CA THR A 35 -5.75 -17.61 7.08
C THR A 35 -4.63 -17.57 8.13
N GLY A 36 -4.52 -18.58 8.98
CA GLY A 36 -3.50 -18.58 10.03
C GLY A 36 -3.74 -17.51 11.12
N ASP A 37 -2.68 -17.13 11.81
CA ASP A 37 -2.71 -16.20 12.94
C ASP A 37 -2.33 -14.75 12.55
N ALA A 38 -2.41 -13.82 13.52
CA ALA A 38 -2.07 -12.41 13.30
C ALA A 38 -0.63 -12.19 12.81
N GLN A 39 0.31 -13.06 13.22
CA GLN A 39 1.68 -13.00 12.76
C GLN A 39 1.79 -13.39 11.29
N HIS A 40 1.07 -14.43 10.86
CA HIS A 40 0.98 -14.82 9.47
C HIS A 40 0.33 -13.74 8.59
N GLN A 41 -0.72 -13.09 9.10
CA GLN A 41 -1.38 -11.97 8.42
C GLN A 41 -0.41 -10.81 8.19
N TYR A 42 0.33 -10.42 9.23
CA TYR A 42 1.37 -9.38 9.11
C TYR A 42 2.45 -9.75 8.10
N GLN A 43 2.99 -10.98 8.15
CA GLN A 43 4.03 -11.43 7.22
C GLN A 43 3.57 -11.40 5.77
N THR A 44 2.32 -11.80 5.53
CA THR A 44 1.70 -11.76 4.20
C THR A 44 1.54 -10.31 3.73
N LEU A 45 0.99 -9.44 4.56
CA LEU A 45 0.81 -8.02 4.28
C LEU A 45 2.15 -7.33 3.93
N HIS A 46 3.17 -7.56 4.76
CA HIS A 46 4.52 -7.03 4.55
C HIS A 46 5.14 -7.55 3.25
N LYS A 47 5.05 -8.86 3.00
CA LYS A 47 5.59 -9.47 1.77
C LYS A 47 4.95 -8.87 0.50
N MET A 48 3.65 -8.61 0.53
CA MET A 48 2.91 -8.09 -0.62
C MET A 48 3.21 -6.61 -0.90
N TYR A 49 3.24 -5.79 0.15
CA TYR A 49 3.21 -4.33 -0.03
C TYR A 49 4.51 -3.60 0.35
N ASN A 50 5.55 -4.31 0.78
CA ASN A 50 6.84 -3.67 1.05
C ASN A 50 7.41 -2.99 -0.21
N ASN A 51 7.73 -1.70 -0.08
CA ASN A 51 8.16 -0.79 -1.15
C ASN A 51 7.12 -0.56 -2.26
N CYS A 52 5.85 -0.88 -2.03
CA CYS A 52 4.81 -0.70 -3.04
C CYS A 52 4.34 0.75 -3.15
N GLU A 53 4.18 1.27 -4.37
CA GLU A 53 3.63 2.61 -4.60
C GLU A 53 2.18 2.58 -5.10
N ILE A 54 1.84 1.60 -5.93
CA ILE A 54 0.49 1.43 -6.48
C ILE A 54 -0.02 0.02 -6.21
N VAL A 55 -1.17 -0.07 -5.53
CA VAL A 55 -1.88 -1.34 -5.33
C VAL A 55 -2.92 -1.52 -6.44
N MET A 56 -2.70 -2.52 -7.29
CA MET A 56 -3.64 -2.96 -8.33
C MET A 56 -4.64 -3.93 -7.72
N GLY A 57 -5.82 -3.43 -7.38
CA GLY A 57 -6.86 -4.15 -6.64
C GLY A 57 -7.11 -3.48 -5.30
N ASN A 58 -7.48 -4.30 -4.30
CA ASN A 58 -7.89 -3.79 -2.99
C ASN A 58 -6.75 -3.89 -1.98
N LEU A 59 -6.68 -2.91 -1.08
CA LEU A 59 -5.79 -2.96 0.07
C LEU A 59 -6.60 -3.39 1.29
N GLU A 60 -6.47 -4.66 1.68
CA GLU A 60 -7.13 -5.23 2.85
C GLU A 60 -6.13 -5.36 4.00
N ILE A 61 -6.35 -4.62 5.08
CA ILE A 61 -5.55 -4.64 6.31
C ILE A 61 -6.44 -5.20 7.40
N VAL A 62 -6.29 -6.49 7.65
CA VAL A 62 -7.17 -7.25 8.53
C VAL A 62 -6.36 -8.06 9.55
N LEU A 63 -6.82 -8.08 10.80
CA LEU A 63 -6.25 -8.89 11.89
C LEU A 63 -4.76 -8.62 12.17
N ILE A 64 -4.33 -7.36 12.11
CA ILE A 64 -2.97 -6.97 12.47
C ILE A 64 -2.86 -6.63 13.96
N ASP A 65 -1.86 -7.23 14.61
CA ASP A 65 -1.57 -7.05 16.03
C ASP A 65 -0.88 -5.71 16.35
N HIS A 66 -0.95 -5.29 17.61
CA HIS A 66 -0.51 -4.00 18.10
C HIS A 66 1.00 -3.78 18.07
N THR A 67 1.80 -4.85 18.04
CA THR A 67 3.26 -4.81 18.07
C THR A 67 3.90 -4.64 16.69
N GLN A 68 3.11 -4.70 15.62
CA GLN A 68 3.62 -4.78 14.25
C GLN A 68 4.01 -3.41 13.69
N ASP A 69 5.10 -3.38 12.92
CA ASP A 69 5.53 -2.17 12.21
C ASP A 69 4.92 -2.10 10.81
N LEU A 70 4.02 -1.14 10.62
CA LEU A 70 3.34 -0.90 9.35
C LEU A 70 4.02 0.19 8.51
N SER A 71 5.24 0.63 8.86
CA SER A 71 5.96 1.71 8.17
C SER A 71 6.12 1.48 6.67
N PHE A 72 6.21 0.23 6.22
CA PHE A 72 6.29 -0.12 4.80
C PHE A 72 5.07 0.32 3.98
N LEU A 73 3.90 0.53 4.61
CA LEU A 73 2.70 1.03 3.92
C LEU A 73 2.81 2.52 3.54
N GLN A 74 3.74 3.26 4.13
CA GLN A 74 3.95 4.67 3.82
C GLN A 74 4.32 4.90 2.36
N THR A 75 4.84 3.90 1.64
CA THR A 75 5.20 4.07 0.23
C THR A 75 3.99 4.10 -0.68
N ILE A 76 2.83 3.58 -0.24
CA ILE A 76 1.63 3.50 -1.05
C ILE A 76 1.08 4.90 -1.30
N ARG A 77 0.84 5.20 -2.58
CA ARG A 77 0.29 6.46 -3.07
C ARG A 77 -1.07 6.30 -3.69
N GLU A 78 -1.38 5.10 -4.19
CA GLU A 78 -2.61 4.84 -4.91
C GLU A 78 -3.10 3.41 -4.66
N VAL A 79 -4.42 3.29 -4.49
CA VAL A 79 -5.14 2.01 -4.49
C VAL A 79 -6.21 2.08 -5.57
N THR A 80 -6.22 1.12 -6.49
CA THR A 80 -7.16 1.17 -7.61
C THR A 80 -8.55 0.62 -7.27
N GLY A 81 -8.65 -0.28 -6.30
CA GLY A 81 -9.92 -0.82 -5.79
C GLY A 81 -10.40 -0.07 -4.55
N TYR A 82 -10.78 -0.82 -3.51
CA TYR A 82 -11.15 -0.28 -2.20
C TYR A 82 -10.05 -0.50 -1.15
N ILE A 83 -10.19 0.18 -0.01
CA ILE A 83 -9.39 -0.04 1.20
C ILE A 83 -10.29 -0.56 2.31
N LEU A 84 -9.93 -1.71 2.89
CA LEU A 84 -10.59 -2.31 4.04
C LEU A 84 -9.63 -2.32 5.23
N ILE A 85 -10.06 -1.73 6.35
CA ILE A 85 -9.30 -1.70 7.60
C ILE A 85 -10.18 -2.31 8.68
N ALA A 86 -9.95 -3.58 9.01
CA ALA A 86 -10.85 -4.32 9.89
C ALA A 86 -10.15 -5.16 10.97
N MET A 87 -10.74 -5.22 12.17
CA MET A 87 -10.30 -6.14 13.24
C MET A 87 -8.83 -5.98 13.65
N ASN A 88 -8.26 -4.79 13.45
CA ASN A 88 -6.88 -4.49 13.83
C ASN A 88 -6.80 -3.92 15.24
N VAL A 89 -5.66 -4.09 15.89
CA VAL A 89 -5.43 -3.57 17.25
C VAL A 89 -4.19 -2.68 17.37
N PHE A 90 -3.54 -2.35 16.25
CA PHE A 90 -2.49 -1.31 16.21
C PHE A 90 -3.05 0.11 16.38
N SER A 91 -2.21 1.04 16.84
CA SER A 91 -2.66 2.39 17.24
C SER A 91 -2.76 3.41 16.08
N SER A 92 -1.92 3.29 15.06
CA SER A 92 -1.87 4.24 13.94
C SER A 92 -1.64 3.51 12.62
N LEU A 93 -2.38 3.90 11.59
CA LEU A 93 -2.21 3.39 10.23
C LEU A 93 -1.39 4.39 9.38
N PRO A 94 -0.15 4.08 8.98
CA PRO A 94 0.73 5.08 8.36
C PRO A 94 0.58 5.15 6.83
N LEU A 95 -0.61 5.54 6.34
CA LEU A 95 -0.89 5.74 4.90
C LEU A 95 -0.67 7.19 4.45
N GLN A 96 0.35 7.85 4.98
CA GLN A 96 0.55 9.31 4.84
C GLN A 96 0.81 9.80 3.42
N ASN A 97 1.26 8.93 2.51
CA ASN A 97 1.47 9.27 1.11
C ASN A 97 0.33 8.82 0.20
N LEU A 98 -0.70 8.16 0.73
CA LEU A 98 -1.87 7.75 -0.04
C LEU A 98 -2.61 9.00 -0.51
N ARG A 99 -2.81 9.11 -1.82
CA ARG A 99 -3.46 10.26 -2.47
C ARG A 99 -4.81 9.95 -3.05
N VAL A 100 -4.95 8.75 -3.62
CA VAL A 100 -6.12 8.38 -4.43
C VAL A 100 -6.60 6.97 -4.08
N ILE A 101 -7.91 6.83 -3.88
CA ILE A 101 -8.62 5.55 -3.89
C ILE A 101 -9.56 5.55 -5.09
N ARG A 102 -9.21 4.86 -6.18
CA ARG A 102 -9.95 5.00 -7.45
C ARG A 102 -11.35 4.39 -7.42
N GLY A 103 -11.60 3.40 -6.56
CA GLY A 103 -12.91 2.77 -6.47
C GLY A 103 -13.33 2.00 -7.73
N THR A 104 -12.40 1.32 -8.41
CA THR A 104 -12.76 0.40 -9.50
C THR A 104 -13.52 -0.84 -8.99
N GLN A 105 -13.41 -1.12 -7.70
CA GLN A 105 -14.17 -2.10 -6.92
C GLN A 105 -14.58 -1.45 -5.60
N PHE A 106 -15.65 -1.94 -4.99
CA PHE A 106 -16.17 -1.43 -3.71
C PHE A 106 -16.38 -2.58 -2.72
N TYR A 107 -16.07 -2.34 -1.45
CA TYR A 107 -16.46 -3.23 -0.36
C TYR A 107 -17.97 -3.11 -0.12
N GLU A 108 -18.67 -4.24 0.02
CA GLU A 108 -20.14 -4.32 0.11
C GLU A 108 -20.84 -3.55 -1.03
N GLU A 109 -20.24 -3.59 -2.23
CA GLU A 109 -20.72 -2.93 -3.46
C GLU A 109 -20.91 -1.40 -3.33
N LYS A 110 -20.39 -0.78 -2.26
CA LYS A 110 -20.71 0.60 -1.91
C LYS A 110 -19.54 1.45 -1.42
N TYR A 111 -18.57 0.88 -0.71
CA TYR A 111 -17.56 1.65 0.02
C TYR A 111 -16.18 1.54 -0.62
N ALA A 112 -15.57 2.68 -0.98
CA ALA A 112 -14.17 2.75 -1.42
C ALA A 112 -13.20 2.71 -0.23
N LEU A 113 -13.64 3.16 0.95
CA LEU A 113 -12.92 3.06 2.20
C LEU A 113 -13.89 2.53 3.27
N PHE A 114 -13.54 1.42 3.92
CA PHE A 114 -14.35 0.80 4.97
C PHE A 114 -13.50 0.49 6.21
N VAL A 115 -13.91 1.03 7.37
CA VAL A 115 -13.17 0.92 8.63
C VAL A 115 -14.08 0.32 9.70
N LEU A 116 -13.74 -0.87 10.21
CA LEU A 116 -14.63 -1.65 11.07
C LEU A 116 -13.89 -2.34 12.23
N LEU A 117 -14.41 -2.25 13.46
CA LEU A 117 -13.98 -3.07 14.61
C LEU A 117 -12.45 -3.07 14.89
N ASN A 118 -11.78 -1.92 14.76
CA ASN A 118 -10.33 -1.82 15.02
C ASN A 118 -10.01 -1.53 16.49
N TYR A 119 -10.40 -2.44 17.39
CA TYR A 119 -10.10 -2.37 18.82
C TYR A 119 -10.12 -3.76 19.47
N ASN A 120 -9.42 -3.91 20.58
CA ASN A 120 -9.52 -5.08 21.44
C ASN A 120 -10.46 -4.76 22.63
N PRO A 121 -11.55 -5.52 22.86
CA PRO A 121 -12.46 -5.25 23.98
C PRO A 121 -11.83 -5.51 25.36
N ASN A 122 -10.74 -6.27 25.43
CA ASN A 122 -10.09 -6.68 26.67
C ASN A 122 -8.85 -5.83 27.00
N THR A 123 -8.44 -4.90 26.14
CA THR A 123 -7.27 -4.04 26.35
C THR A 123 -7.53 -2.61 25.88
N THR A 124 -6.56 -1.71 26.03
CA THR A 124 -6.63 -0.33 25.52
C THR A 124 -6.11 -0.19 24.08
N HIS A 125 -5.79 -1.31 23.42
CA HIS A 125 -5.26 -1.34 22.07
C HIS A 125 -6.39 -1.15 21.07
N ALA A 126 -6.31 -0.05 20.32
CA ALA A 126 -7.30 0.34 19.34
C ALA A 126 -6.65 1.28 18.32
N LEU A 127 -7.20 1.30 17.11
CA LEU A 127 -6.85 2.28 16.10
C LEU A 127 -7.31 3.67 16.54
N ARG A 128 -6.36 4.59 16.64
CA ARG A 128 -6.59 5.97 17.09
C ARG A 128 -6.40 6.98 15.97
N GLN A 129 -5.56 6.66 14.99
CA GLN A 129 -5.18 7.57 13.92
C GLN A 129 -5.15 6.86 12.58
N LEU A 130 -5.89 7.41 11.62
CA LEU A 130 -5.75 7.09 10.21
C LEU A 130 -4.82 8.14 9.61
N GLY A 131 -3.61 7.75 9.22
CA GLY A 131 -2.64 8.64 8.61
C GLY A 131 -2.98 9.01 7.17
N LEU A 132 -4.24 9.32 6.84
CA LEU A 132 -4.72 9.63 5.49
C LEU A 132 -4.52 11.12 5.15
N ASN A 133 -3.33 11.65 5.45
CA ASN A 133 -3.07 13.10 5.45
C ASN A 133 -3.04 13.72 4.05
N GLN A 134 -2.78 12.91 3.02
CA GLN A 134 -2.64 13.33 1.62
C GLN A 134 -3.77 12.79 0.74
N LEU A 135 -4.76 12.12 1.33
CA LEU A 135 -5.88 11.54 0.58
C LEU A 135 -6.78 12.68 0.09
N THR A 136 -6.85 12.87 -1.22
CA THR A 136 -7.60 13.97 -1.85
C THR A 136 -8.74 13.49 -2.73
N GLU A 137 -8.64 12.28 -3.29
CA GLU A 137 -9.58 11.73 -4.29
C GLU A 137 -9.94 10.27 -4.04
#